data_AF-A0A7C5J9T9-F1
#
_entry.id   AF-A0A7C5J9T9-F1
#
_cell.length_a   1.000
_cell.length_b   1.000
_cell.length_c   1.000
_cell.angle_alpha   90.00
_cell.angle_beta   90.00
_cell.angle_gamma   90.00
#
_symmetry.space_group_name_H-M   'P 1'
#
loop_
_entity.id
_entity.type
_entity.pdbx_description
1 polymer ?
#
loop_
_entity_poly.entity_id
_entity_poly.type
_entity_poly.pdbx_seq_one_letter_code
_entity_poly.pdbx_strand_id
1 'polypeptide(L)'
;MAERQSRPIRISNSNGQHTEGTLNYSVYTPRERMLRGAKALGICWGLAVLSIPLIGAHWVLVPGFLIAGPVVGYRRYHSTESMESAVGECPTCHQQVTIPLEAGDRLPKWTYCPANNDPIQLTEEA
;
A
#
# COMPACT_ATOMS: atom_id res chain seq x y z
N MET A 1 -5.68 -13.07 9.53
CA MET A 1 -5.73 -12.60 8.14
C MET A 1 -6.18 -11.16 8.20
N ALA A 2 -5.70 -10.30 7.30
CA ALA A 2 -6.08 -8.90 7.30
C ALA A 2 -7.60 -8.79 7.12
N GLU A 3 -8.25 -7.94 7.92
CA GLU A 3 -9.70 -7.78 7.84
C GLU A 3 -10.01 -6.80 6.71
N ARG A 4 -10.75 -7.26 5.70
CA ARG A 4 -11.19 -6.42 4.59
C ARG A 4 -12.33 -5.55 5.07
N GLN A 5 -12.16 -4.25 4.90
CA GLN A 5 -13.13 -3.22 5.22
C GLN A 5 -13.42 -2.39 3.98
N SER A 6 -14.62 -1.83 3.93
CA SER A 6 -15.04 -0.89 2.92
C SER A 6 -15.38 0.44 3.58
N ARG A 7 -14.99 1.55 2.95
CA ARG A 7 -15.42 2.89 3.36
C ARG A 7 -15.90 3.68 2.15
N PRO A 8 -16.93 4.51 2.30
CA PRO A 8 -17.36 5.36 1.22
C PRO A 8 -16.27 6.39 0.90
N ILE A 9 -16.15 6.72 -0.38
CA ILE A 9 -15.22 7.71 -0.92
C ILE A 9 -15.92 8.51 -2.00
N ARG A 10 -15.38 9.68 -2.31
CA ARG A 10 -15.84 10.51 -3.42
C ARG A 10 -14.87 10.40 -4.58
N ILE A 11 -15.41 10.20 -5.77
CA ILE A 11 -14.68 10.20 -7.04
C ILE A 11 -15.03 11.51 -7.75
N SER A 12 -14.09 12.45 -7.83
CA SER A 12 -14.28 13.72 -8.51
C SER A 12 -13.52 13.78 -9.84
N ASN A 13 -14.00 14.55 -10.81
CA ASN A 13 -13.25 14.91 -12.00
C ASN A 13 -12.66 16.32 -11.91
N SER A 14 -11.86 16.71 -12.89
CA SER A 14 -11.33 18.07 -13.03
C SER A 14 -12.40 19.15 -13.22
N ASN A 15 -13.62 18.77 -13.61
CA ASN A 15 -14.74 19.69 -13.86
C ASN A 15 -15.61 19.93 -12.62
N GLY A 16 -15.25 19.35 -11.47
CA GLY A 16 -15.99 19.52 -10.20
C GLY A 16 -17.23 18.63 -10.04
N GLN A 17 -17.50 17.73 -11.01
CA GLN A 17 -18.51 16.69 -10.84
C GLN A 17 -17.95 15.60 -9.93
N HIS A 18 -18.82 15.03 -9.11
CA HIS A 18 -18.46 14.00 -8.16
C HIS A 18 -19.51 12.91 -8.10
N THR A 19 -19.04 11.69 -7.85
CA THR A 19 -19.88 10.51 -7.67
C THR A 19 -19.42 9.75 -6.43
N GLU A 20 -20.35 9.02 -5.82
CA GLU A 20 -20.05 8.15 -4.68
C GLU A 20 -19.38 6.86 -5.15
N GLY A 21 -18.40 6.42 -4.36
CA GLY A 21 -17.70 5.16 -4.55
C GLY A 21 -17.41 4.50 -3.21
N THR A 22 -16.91 3.28 -3.27
CA THR A 22 -16.50 2.47 -2.13
C THR A 22 -15.03 2.11 -2.28
N LEU A 23 -14.24 2.45 -1.27
CA LEU A 23 -12.85 2.04 -1.14
C LEU A 23 -12.77 0.74 -0.36
N ASN A 24 -12.23 -0.30 -0.99
CA ASN A 24 -11.85 -1.54 -0.34
C ASN A 24 -10.40 -1.44 0.15
N TYR A 25 -10.21 -1.67 1.44
CA TYR A 25 -8.91 -1.69 2.11
C TYR A 25 -8.87 -2.81 3.13
N SER A 26 -7.68 -3.27 3.50
CA SER A 26 -7.51 -4.25 4.56
C SER A 26 -6.74 -3.68 5.74
N VAL A 27 -7.26 -3.89 6.95
CA VAL A 27 -6.65 -3.44 8.19
C VAL A 27 -5.91 -4.61 8.84
N TYR A 28 -4.68 -4.34 9.29
CA TYR A 28 -3.85 -5.34 9.94
C TYR A 28 -3.91 -5.23 11.46
N THR A 29 -4.14 -6.36 12.11
CA THR A 29 -4.11 -6.44 13.57
C THR A 29 -2.69 -6.19 14.11
N PRO A 30 -2.52 -5.75 15.38
CA PRO A 30 -1.19 -5.54 15.98
C PRO A 30 -0.30 -6.78 15.88
N ARG A 31 -0.88 -7.97 16.08
CA ARG A 31 -0.16 -9.25 15.95
C ARG A 31 0.36 -9.49 14.54
N GLU A 32 -0.43 -9.18 13.51
CA GLU A 32 -0.02 -9.35 12.12
C GLU A 32 1.02 -8.32 11.69
N ARG A 33 0.89 -7.08 12.17
CA ARG A 33 1.90 -6.04 11.96
C ARG A 33 3.24 -6.48 12.54
N MET A 34 3.23 -7.01 13.77
CA MET A 34 4.42 -7.55 14.42
C MET A 34 5.00 -8.75 13.67
N LEU A 35 4.17 -9.72 13.28
CA LEU A 35 4.62 -10.91 12.56
C LEU A 35 5.25 -10.56 11.21
N ARG A 36 4.67 -9.63 10.46
CA ARG A 36 5.20 -9.17 9.16
C ARG A 36 6.50 -8.39 9.31
N GLY A 37 6.59 -7.53 10.34
CA GLY A 37 7.82 -6.82 10.68
C GLY A 37 8.94 -7.79 11.10
N ALA A 38 8.64 -8.73 12.00
CA ALA A 38 9.57 -9.75 12.47
C ALA A 38 10.03 -10.68 11.33
N LYS A 39 9.13 -11.06 10.41
CA LYS A 39 9.49 -11.83 9.21
C LYS A 39 10.48 -11.06 8.33
N ALA A 40 10.22 -9.78 8.06
CA ALA A 40 11.13 -8.96 7.26
C ALA A 40 12.51 -8.83 7.92
N LEU A 41 12.53 -8.58 9.23
CA LEU A 41 13.77 -8.49 10.01
C LEU A 41 14.53 -9.83 10.01
N GLY A 42 13.84 -10.94 10.26
CA GLY A 42 14.42 -12.28 10.23
C GLY A 42 15.00 -12.65 8.85
N ILE A 43 14.36 -12.24 7.76
CA ILE A 43 14.90 -12.42 6.41
C ILE A 43 16.17 -11.59 6.21
N CYS A 44 16.16 -10.29 6.54
CA CYS A 44 17.34 -9.43 6.41
C CYS A 44 18.51 -9.96 7.24
N TRP A 45 18.28 -10.31 8.50
CA TRP A 45 19.34 -10.84 9.36
C TRP A 45 19.80 -12.24 8.95
N GLY A 46 18.90 -13.08 8.44
CA GLY A 46 19.26 -14.35 7.82
C GLY A 46 20.19 -14.17 6.63
N LEU A 47 19.92 -13.18 5.76
CA LEU A 47 20.81 -12.81 4.66
C LEU A 47 22.15 -12.25 5.15
N ALA A 48 22.15 -11.47 6.24
CA ALA A 48 23.39 -11.00 6.87
C ALA A 48 24.28 -12.18 7.29
N VAL A 49 23.73 -13.17 7.99
CA VAL A 49 24.46 -14.38 8.41
C VAL A 49 24.94 -15.19 7.21
N LEU A 50 24.08 -15.35 6.19
CA LEU A 50 24.43 -16.09 4.97
C LEU A 50 25.55 -15.40 4.16
N SER A 51 25.71 -14.08 4.31
CA SER A 51 26.76 -13.31 3.64
C SER A 51 28.13 -13.37 4.32
N ILE A 52 28.25 -14.00 5.50
CA ILE A 52 29.52 -14.16 6.23
C ILE A 52 30.65 -14.79 5.40
N PRO A 53 30.45 -15.92 4.69
CA PRO A 53 31.51 -16.53 3.87
C PRO A 53 31.96 -15.66 2.68
N LEU A 54 31.22 -14.60 2.33
CA LEU A 54 31.57 -13.69 1.24
C LEU A 54 32.58 -12.63 1.73
N ILE A 55 33.81 -13.04 2.02
CA ILE A 55 34.86 -12.19 2.61
C ILE A 55 35.01 -10.82 1.90
N GLY A 56 34.92 -10.79 0.56
CA GLY A 56 35.01 -9.55 -0.22
C GLY A 56 33.82 -8.60 -0.05
N ALA A 57 32.61 -9.11 0.13
CA ALA A 57 31.39 -8.31 0.25
C ALA A 57 30.89 -8.17 1.70
N HIS A 58 31.45 -8.94 2.64
CA HIS A 58 31.07 -9.02 4.05
C HIS A 58 30.98 -7.64 4.71
N TRP A 59 31.99 -6.79 4.48
CA TRP A 59 32.11 -5.44 5.04
C TRP A 59 31.00 -4.49 4.60
N VAL A 60 30.27 -4.81 3.55
CA VAL A 60 29.13 -4.02 3.06
C VAL A 60 27.81 -4.74 3.34
N LEU A 61 27.74 -6.04 3.04
CA LEU A 61 26.50 -6.83 3.14
C LEU A 61 26.06 -7.01 4.59
N VAL A 62 26.96 -7.38 5.50
CA VAL A 62 26.58 -7.61 6.91
C VAL A 62 26.07 -6.32 7.56
N PRO A 63 26.82 -5.20 7.60
CA PRO A 63 26.28 -3.97 8.20
C PRO A 63 25.07 -3.44 7.42
N GLY A 64 25.07 -3.57 6.10
CA GLY A 64 23.95 -3.17 5.24
C GLY A 64 22.66 -3.91 5.60
N PHE A 65 22.69 -5.24 5.70
CA PHE A 65 21.52 -6.04 6.08
C PHE A 65 21.16 -5.91 7.56
N LEU A 66 22.13 -5.70 8.44
CA LEU A 66 21.90 -5.49 9.86
C LEU A 66 21.16 -4.17 10.13
N ILE A 67 21.43 -3.13 9.35
CA ILE A 67 20.72 -1.83 9.38
C ILE A 67 19.40 -1.90 8.59
N ALA A 68 19.40 -2.54 7.42
CA ALA A 68 18.21 -2.65 6.58
C ALA A 68 17.09 -3.44 7.28
N GLY A 69 17.41 -4.45 8.09
CA GLY A 69 16.44 -5.23 8.85
C GLY A 69 15.52 -4.38 9.72
N PRO A 70 16.03 -3.61 10.70
CA PRO A 70 15.25 -2.68 11.51
C PRO A 70 14.47 -1.66 10.67
N VAL A 71 15.07 -1.08 9.62
CA VAL A 71 14.40 -0.09 8.76
C VAL A 71 13.20 -0.69 8.04
N VAL A 72 13.38 -1.83 7.36
CA VAL A 72 12.30 -2.51 6.62
C VAL A 72 11.26 -3.06 7.60
N GLY A 73 11.69 -3.64 8.72
CA GLY A 73 10.82 -4.13 9.78
C GLY A 73 9.95 -3.02 10.36
N TYR A 74 10.54 -1.85 10.66
CA TYR A 74 9.83 -0.67 11.15
C TYR A 74 8.82 -0.15 10.12
N ARG A 75 9.22 0.02 8.85
CA ARG A 75 8.31 0.43 7.78
C ARG A 75 7.13 -0.53 7.62
N ARG A 76 7.39 -1.85 7.70
CA ARG A 76 6.37 -2.89 7.59
C ARG A 76 5.45 -2.92 8.81
N TYR A 77 6.00 -2.67 10.00
CA TYR A 77 5.23 -2.58 11.24
C TYR A 77 4.30 -1.35 11.22
N HIS A 78 4.76 -0.21 10.71
CA HIS A 78 3.96 1.02 10.61
C HIS A 78 2.88 0.99 9.52
N SER A 79 2.90 0.03 8.60
CA SER A 79 1.80 -0.22 7.66
C SER A 79 0.61 -0.85 8.40
N THR A 80 -0.33 0.00 8.81
CA THR A 80 -1.58 -0.33 9.52
C THR A 80 -2.65 -0.88 8.60
N GLU A 81 -2.68 -0.38 7.38
CA GLU A 81 -3.68 -0.65 6.37
C GLU A 81 -3.02 -0.89 5.01
N SER A 82 -3.76 -1.53 4.13
CA SER A 82 -3.41 -1.73 2.72
C SER A 82 -4.61 -1.38 1.87
N MET A 83 -4.45 -0.40 0.99
CA MET A 83 -5.46 -0.14 -0.04
C MET A 83 -5.49 -1.31 -1.03
N GLU A 84 -6.68 -1.64 -1.54
CA GLU A 84 -6.86 -2.73 -2.50
C GLU A 84 -7.47 -2.22 -3.80
N SER A 85 -8.61 -1.54 -3.70
CA SER A 85 -9.30 -1.01 -4.88
C SER A 85 -10.34 0.01 -4.50
N ALA A 86 -10.57 1.01 -5.35
CA ALA A 86 -11.74 1.87 -5.30
C ALA A 86 -12.74 1.43 -6.38
N VAL A 87 -14.01 1.26 -6.00
CA VAL A 87 -15.10 0.91 -6.93
C VAL A 87 -16.11 2.03 -6.90
N GLY A 88 -16.54 2.52 -8.06
CA GLY A 88 -17.57 3.55 -8.12
C GLY A 88 -17.97 3.82 -9.56
N GLU A 89 -18.81 4.82 -9.76
CA GLU A 89 -19.16 5.29 -11.10
C GLU A 89 -18.27 6.49 -11.47
N CYS A 90 -17.78 6.52 -12.72
CA CYS A 90 -16.99 7.64 -13.20
C CYS A 90 -17.92 8.85 -13.50
N PRO A 91 -17.63 10.04 -12.96
CA PRO A 91 -18.47 11.23 -13.18
C PRO A 91 -18.51 11.72 -14.63
N THR A 92 -17.57 11.29 -15.49
CA THR A 92 -17.55 11.71 -16.91
C THR A 92 -18.21 10.68 -17.84
N CYS A 93 -17.90 9.38 -17.70
CA CYS A 93 -18.44 8.35 -18.61
C CYS A 93 -19.64 7.58 -18.04
N HIS A 94 -20.03 7.82 -16.78
CA HIS A 94 -21.14 7.15 -16.10
C HIS A 94 -21.06 5.62 -16.09
N GLN A 95 -19.86 5.07 -16.27
CA GLN A 95 -19.61 3.63 -16.20
C GLN A 95 -19.10 3.24 -14.83
N GLN A 96 -19.48 2.04 -14.40
CA GLN A 96 -18.94 1.42 -13.20
C GLN A 96 -17.46 1.08 -13.45
N VAL A 97 -16.57 1.65 -12.65
CA VAL A 97 -15.13 1.46 -12.75
C VAL A 97 -14.55 0.89 -11.47
N THR A 98 -13.59 -0.02 -11.63
CA THR A 98 -12.76 -0.54 -10.54
C THR A 98 -11.35 -0.05 -10.74
N ILE A 99 -10.87 0.75 -9.80
CA ILE A 99 -9.55 1.36 -9.82
C ILE A 99 -8.67 0.57 -8.85
N PRO A 100 -7.71 -0.22 -9.35
CA PRO A 100 -6.77 -0.92 -8.47
C PRO A 100 -5.90 0.09 -7.74
N LEU A 101 -5.70 -0.11 -6.44
CA LEU A 101 -4.83 0.72 -5.62
C LEU A 101 -3.67 -0.12 -5.11
N GLU A 102 -2.52 0.51 -4.95
CA GLU A 102 -1.37 -0.12 -4.34
C GLU A 102 -1.49 -0.08 -2.82
N ALA A 103 -0.97 -1.09 -2.13
CA ALA A 103 -1.07 -1.21 -0.68
C ALA A 103 -0.56 0.04 0.10
N GLY A 104 0.39 0.78 -0.47
CA GLY A 104 0.95 1.99 0.12
C GLY A 104 0.25 3.30 -0.26
N ASP A 105 -0.78 3.25 -1.10
CA ASP A 105 -1.51 4.43 -1.54
C ASP A 105 -2.25 5.10 -0.39
N ARG A 106 -2.32 6.44 -0.46
CA ARG A 106 -3.09 7.25 0.47
C ARG A 106 -3.99 8.20 -0.30
N LEU A 107 -5.17 8.42 0.25
CA LEU A 107 -6.08 9.46 -0.24
C LEU A 107 -5.69 10.81 0.38
N PRO A 108 -5.90 11.94 -0.32
CA PRO A 108 -6.42 12.04 -1.69
C PRO A 108 -5.40 11.61 -2.75
N LYS A 109 -5.85 10.84 -3.77
CA LYS A 109 -5.00 10.37 -4.87
C LYS A 109 -5.62 10.68 -6.23
N TRP A 110 -4.81 11.22 -7.14
CA TRP A 110 -5.17 11.36 -8.55
C TRP A 110 -4.85 10.07 -9.31
N THR A 111 -5.76 9.69 -10.19
CA THR A 111 -5.64 8.50 -11.04
C THR A 111 -6.44 8.73 -12.33
N TYR A 112 -6.41 7.75 -13.23
CA TYR A 112 -7.16 7.81 -14.48
C TYR A 112 -8.26 6.76 -14.48
N CYS A 113 -9.39 7.12 -15.07
CA CYS A 113 -10.49 6.19 -15.29
C CYS A 113 -10.09 5.13 -16.34
N PRO A 114 -10.25 3.82 -16.06
CA PRO A 114 -9.84 2.77 -17.00
C PRO A 114 -10.67 2.71 -18.29
N ALA A 115 -11.86 3.33 -18.30
CA ALA A 115 -12.77 3.29 -19.44
C ALA A 115 -12.53 4.40 -20.47
N ASN A 116 -12.33 5.64 -20.01
CA ASN A 116 -12.18 6.82 -20.87
C ASN A 116 -10.83 7.54 -20.72
N ASN A 117 -9.98 7.08 -19.79
CA ASN A 117 -8.69 7.68 -19.46
C ASN A 117 -8.76 9.13 -18.94
N ASP A 118 -9.92 9.56 -18.45
CA ASP A 118 -10.06 10.88 -17.84
C ASP A 118 -9.41 10.94 -16.45
N PRO A 119 -8.80 12.08 -16.09
CA PRO A 119 -8.24 12.29 -14.77
C PRO A 119 -9.36 12.38 -13.72
N ILE A 120 -9.29 11.49 -12.75
CA ILE A 120 -10.21 11.43 -11.61
C ILE A 120 -9.43 11.47 -10.30
N GLN A 121 -10.01 12.09 -9.29
CA GLN A 121 -9.45 12.19 -7.96
C GLN A 121 -10.29 11.36 -7.00
N LEU A 122 -9.61 10.53 -6.21
CA LEU A 122 -10.21 9.79 -5.12
C LEU A 122 -9.98 10.59 -3.84
N THR A 123 -11.05 10.96 -3.15
CA THR A 123 -11.01 11.67 -1.87
C THR A 123 -11.82 10.93 -0.82
N GLU A 124 -11.44 11.09 0.44
CA GLU A 124 -12.26 10.61 1.56
C GLU A 124 -13.56 11.42 1.63
N GLU A 125 -14.64 10.78 2.03
CA GLU A 125 -15.86 11.48 2.37
C GLU A 125 -15.65 12.20 3.72
N ALA A 126 -15.85 13.52 3.74
CA ALA A 126 -15.58 14.37 4.90
C ALA A 126 -16.74 14.38 5.89
#